data_AF-A0A2V9T8H0-F1
#
_entry.id   AF-A0A2V9T8H0-F1
#
_cell.length_a   1.000
_cell.length_b   1.000
_cell.length_c   1.000
_cell.angle_alpha   90.00
_cell.angle_beta   90.00
_cell.angle_gamma   90.00
#
_symmetry.space_group_name_H-M   'P 1'
#
loop_
_entity.id
_entity.type
_entity.pdbx_description
1 polymer ?
#
loop_
_entity_poly.entity_id
_entity_poly.type
_entity_poly.pdbx_seq_one_letter_code
_entity_poly.pdbx_strand_id
1 'polypeptide(L)'
;MLIANSGLAFSQEGGKQPFRLVQTIPLPNVKGRLDHMDVDVKGKRLFVAGLENGTFEVVDLNAGKWVRSIPGFKKAQGALFVPGLNKLFLTSGDDGMLRVFRGDTLELLDSIHLEPGPNRVVYEPKSKLVYVGYGGKDAGKDYGEIGIIDAQNDKVVGDTKVVAHPSELLLDKAGKTLFVFVSIADKLQVIDTNKREILSTWGVTSHRPGDAAFDESTSRLFLGTRTPAEMVVMDSKSGKEVAHLPTPEGMDGVYFDAGRKRVYVSGGRDLPVGFLYVYQQKDADHYETIDKIPTRGGSGTSFWSLELNRYYVAAPANDKEEAAILVYAPQD
;
A
#
# COMPACT_ATOMS: atom_id res chain seq x y z
N MET A 1 -51.73 -0.10 -3.77
CA MET A 1 -50.96 1.08 -3.30
C MET A 1 -49.51 0.83 -3.70
N LEU A 2 -49.14 1.26 -4.90
CA LEU A 2 -47.79 1.06 -5.47
C LEU A 2 -46.90 2.21 -4.97
N ILE A 3 -45.81 1.88 -4.27
CA ILE A 3 -44.76 2.83 -3.94
C ILE A 3 -43.76 2.81 -5.11
N ALA A 4 -43.67 3.91 -5.83
CA ALA A 4 -42.69 4.11 -6.89
C ALA A 4 -41.32 4.44 -6.26
N ASN A 5 -40.33 3.59 -6.51
CA ASN A 5 -38.92 3.88 -6.22
C ASN A 5 -38.40 4.86 -7.26
N SER A 6 -38.21 6.11 -6.87
CA SER A 6 -37.46 7.11 -7.65
C SER A 6 -35.96 6.85 -7.50
N GLY A 7 -35.41 6.05 -8.41
CA GLY A 7 -33.98 5.96 -8.63
C GLY A 7 -33.45 7.23 -9.29
N LEU A 8 -32.66 8.01 -8.56
CA LEU A 8 -31.86 9.09 -9.13
C LEU A 8 -30.74 8.45 -9.96
N ALA A 9 -30.90 8.43 -11.27
CA ALA A 9 -29.82 8.14 -12.21
C ALA A 9 -28.93 9.38 -12.31
N PHE A 10 -27.70 9.30 -11.81
CA PHE A 10 -26.67 10.26 -12.17
C PHE A 10 -26.26 9.99 -13.63
N SER A 11 -26.68 10.87 -14.52
CA SER A 11 -26.15 10.95 -15.88
C SER A 11 -24.69 11.41 -15.80
N GLN A 12 -23.73 10.50 -15.98
CA GLN A 12 -22.38 10.90 -16.37
C GLN A 12 -22.46 11.37 -17.84
N GLU A 13 -22.32 12.68 -18.05
CA GLU A 13 -21.97 13.23 -19.36
C GLU A 13 -20.71 12.52 -19.87
N GLY A 14 -20.68 12.24 -21.18
CA GLY A 14 -19.70 11.37 -21.85
C GLY A 14 -18.25 11.89 -21.90
N GLY A 15 -17.65 12.15 -20.74
CA GLY A 15 -16.20 12.21 -20.56
C GLY A 15 -15.60 10.82 -20.47
N LYS A 16 -14.37 10.64 -20.93
CA LYS A 16 -13.62 9.39 -20.70
C LYS A 16 -13.32 9.26 -19.21
N GLN A 17 -13.62 8.10 -18.63
CA GLN A 17 -13.24 7.80 -17.25
C GLN A 17 -11.70 7.82 -17.13
N PRO A 18 -11.12 8.43 -16.07
CA PRO A 18 -9.68 8.51 -15.86
C PRO A 18 -9.01 7.15 -15.66
N PHE A 19 -9.78 6.07 -15.46
CA PHE A 19 -9.31 4.70 -15.55
C PHE A 19 -10.27 3.82 -16.33
N ARG A 20 -9.70 2.79 -16.94
CA ARG A 20 -10.45 1.69 -17.56
C ARG A 20 -9.95 0.35 -17.01
N LEU A 21 -10.87 -0.53 -16.61
CA LEU A 21 -10.54 -1.93 -16.32
C LEU A 21 -10.08 -2.59 -17.63
N VAL A 22 -8.83 -3.07 -17.67
CA VAL A 22 -8.23 -3.68 -18.86
C VAL A 22 -8.07 -5.19 -18.74
N GLN A 23 -8.06 -5.72 -17.51
CA GLN A 23 -7.92 -7.14 -17.26
C GLN A 23 -8.40 -7.49 -15.86
N THR A 24 -8.95 -8.69 -15.70
CA THR A 24 -9.16 -9.33 -14.40
C THR A 24 -8.35 -10.61 -14.41
N ILE A 25 -7.39 -10.74 -13.48
CA ILE A 25 -6.53 -11.92 -13.36
C ILE A 25 -7.01 -12.76 -12.18
N PRO A 26 -7.63 -13.94 -12.41
CA PRO A 26 -8.06 -14.81 -11.33
C PRO A 26 -6.88 -15.34 -10.50
N LEU A 27 -7.11 -15.47 -9.20
CA LEU A 27 -6.21 -16.06 -8.21
C LEU A 27 -6.90 -17.31 -7.63
N PRO A 28 -6.86 -18.45 -8.35
CA PRO A 28 -7.57 -19.64 -7.92
C PRO A 28 -7.02 -20.14 -6.58
N ASN A 29 -7.91 -20.64 -5.72
CA ASN A 29 -7.61 -21.16 -4.38
C ASN A 29 -7.10 -20.15 -3.35
N VAL A 30 -7.03 -18.85 -3.68
CA VAL A 30 -6.66 -17.80 -2.72
C VAL A 30 -7.90 -17.34 -1.96
N LYS A 31 -7.85 -17.40 -0.63
CA LYS A 31 -8.95 -17.07 0.27
C LYS A 31 -8.58 -15.92 1.19
N GLY A 32 -9.61 -15.31 1.80
CA GLY A 32 -9.42 -14.20 2.72
C GLY A 32 -9.02 -12.92 2.01
N ARG A 33 -8.48 -12.00 2.80
CA ARG A 33 -8.01 -10.69 2.38
C ARG A 33 -6.69 -10.82 1.64
N LEU A 34 -6.58 -10.07 0.56
CA LEU A 34 -5.31 -9.79 -0.09
C LEU A 34 -4.77 -8.49 0.51
N ASP A 35 -3.46 -8.41 0.69
CA ASP A 35 -2.78 -7.24 1.26
C ASP A 35 -1.71 -6.73 0.29
N HIS A 36 -0.66 -6.07 0.79
CA HIS A 36 0.33 -5.39 -0.04
C HIS A 36 0.94 -6.27 -1.14
N MET A 37 1.36 -5.60 -2.20
CA MET A 37 1.92 -6.23 -3.39
C MET A 37 3.06 -5.38 -3.94
N ASP A 38 3.96 -6.02 -4.67
CA ASP A 38 5.04 -5.34 -5.38
C ASP A 38 5.38 -6.05 -6.71
N VAL A 39 6.06 -5.36 -7.61
CA VAL A 39 6.19 -5.76 -9.01
C VAL A 39 7.64 -5.94 -9.45
N ASP A 40 7.88 -7.04 -10.17
CA ASP A 40 9.02 -7.18 -11.06
C ASP A 40 8.65 -6.61 -12.44
N VAL A 41 8.98 -5.34 -12.67
CA VAL A 41 8.70 -4.62 -13.93
C VAL A 41 9.33 -5.31 -15.14
N LYS A 42 10.55 -5.87 -14.99
CA LYS A 42 11.29 -6.47 -16.10
C LYS A 42 10.75 -7.86 -16.42
N GLY A 43 10.58 -8.70 -15.40
CA GLY A 43 10.03 -10.05 -15.55
C GLY A 43 8.50 -10.08 -15.72
N LYS A 44 7.81 -8.94 -15.58
CA LYS A 44 6.35 -8.83 -15.63
C LYS A 44 5.67 -9.74 -14.61
N ARG A 45 6.15 -9.72 -13.37
CA ARG A 45 5.57 -10.51 -12.27
C ARG A 45 5.03 -9.59 -11.19
N LEU A 46 3.87 -9.91 -10.63
CA LEU A 46 3.33 -9.26 -9.43
C LEU A 46 3.35 -10.26 -8.29
N PHE A 47 3.83 -9.82 -7.13
CA PHE A 47 3.84 -10.59 -5.89
C PHE A 47 2.76 -10.02 -4.97
N VAL A 48 1.79 -10.83 -4.55
CA VAL A 48 0.62 -10.36 -3.80
C VAL A 48 0.49 -11.12 -2.48
N ALA A 49 0.36 -10.43 -1.35
CA ALA A 49 0.13 -11.08 -0.07
C ALA A 49 -1.30 -11.64 0.02
N GLY A 50 -1.43 -12.95 0.27
CA GLY A 50 -2.68 -13.59 0.69
C GLY A 50 -2.70 -13.72 2.21
N LEU A 51 -3.30 -12.75 2.90
CA LEU A 51 -3.08 -12.51 4.32
C LEU A 51 -3.49 -13.69 5.20
N GLU A 52 -4.78 -14.03 5.22
CA GLU A 52 -5.26 -15.22 5.93
C GLU A 52 -4.97 -16.52 5.16
N ASN A 53 -4.64 -16.43 3.86
CA ASN A 53 -4.24 -17.58 3.06
C ASN A 53 -2.84 -18.11 3.47
N GLY A 54 -2.02 -17.29 4.13
CA GLY A 54 -0.69 -17.67 4.59
C GLY A 54 0.32 -17.86 3.46
N THR A 55 0.12 -17.13 2.35
CA THR A 55 0.88 -17.27 1.12
C THR A 55 1.22 -15.92 0.48
N PHE A 56 2.22 -15.91 -0.38
CA PHE A 56 2.38 -14.88 -1.39
C PHE A 56 2.11 -15.45 -2.79
N GLU A 57 1.28 -14.77 -3.55
CA GLU A 57 0.88 -15.19 -4.89
C GLU A 57 1.81 -14.58 -5.94
N VAL A 58 2.21 -15.39 -6.92
CA VAL A 58 3.03 -14.96 -8.05
C VAL A 58 2.14 -14.93 -9.28
N VAL A 59 1.98 -13.74 -9.85
CA VAL A 59 1.15 -13.50 -11.04
C VAL A 59 2.03 -13.13 -12.21
N ASP A 60 1.83 -13.77 -13.36
CA ASP A 60 2.42 -13.38 -14.63
C ASP A 60 1.54 -12.31 -15.28
N LEU A 61 2.03 -11.08 -15.33
CA LEU A 61 1.34 -9.92 -15.87
C LEU A 61 1.32 -9.90 -17.41
N ASN A 62 2.24 -10.62 -18.06
CA ASN A 62 2.25 -10.74 -19.52
C ASN A 62 1.21 -11.76 -20.00
N ALA A 63 1.19 -12.92 -19.36
CA ALA A 63 0.20 -13.96 -19.65
C ALA A 63 -1.16 -13.69 -19.00
N GLY A 64 -1.23 -12.80 -18.00
CA GLY A 64 -2.47 -12.45 -17.32
C GLY A 64 -3.01 -13.58 -16.44
N LYS A 65 -2.13 -14.32 -15.77
CA LYS A 65 -2.51 -15.52 -15.00
C LYS A 65 -1.72 -15.66 -13.70
N TRP A 66 -2.36 -16.25 -12.71
CA TRP A 66 -1.68 -16.80 -11.55
C TRP A 66 -0.71 -17.91 -11.97
N VAL A 67 0.47 -17.95 -11.35
CA VAL A 67 1.55 -18.92 -11.65
C VAL A 67 1.69 -19.93 -10.52
N ARG A 68 1.87 -19.45 -9.28
CA ARG A 68 2.03 -20.28 -8.07
C ARG A 68 1.87 -19.45 -6.80
N SER A 69 1.64 -20.15 -5.68
CA SER A 69 1.75 -19.58 -4.33
C SER A 69 3.09 -19.93 -3.69
N ILE A 70 3.61 -19.03 -2.84
CA ILE A 70 4.72 -19.26 -1.93
C ILE A 70 4.11 -19.44 -0.52
N PRO A 71 4.07 -20.66 0.05
CA PRO A 71 3.43 -20.91 1.33
C PRO A 71 4.36 -20.66 2.53
N GLY A 72 3.80 -20.75 3.74
CA GLY A 72 4.57 -20.79 4.99
C GLY A 72 4.59 -19.48 5.77
N PHE A 73 3.63 -18.59 5.51
CA PHE A 73 3.49 -17.31 6.21
C PHE A 73 2.34 -17.39 7.21
N LYS A 74 2.49 -16.73 8.37
CA LYS A 74 1.40 -16.48 9.30
C LYS A 74 1.04 -15.00 9.19
N LYS A 75 -0.10 -14.69 8.57
CA LYS A 75 -0.51 -13.33 8.21
C LYS A 75 0.49 -12.68 7.25
N ALA A 76 0.50 -13.13 5.99
CA ALA A 76 1.32 -12.51 4.93
C ALA A 76 0.89 -11.05 4.72
N GLN A 77 1.85 -10.11 4.64
CA GLN A 77 1.50 -8.68 4.56
C GLN A 77 2.28 -7.94 3.48
N GLY A 78 3.56 -7.64 3.71
CA GLY A 78 4.41 -6.81 2.86
C GLY A 78 5.18 -7.62 1.83
N ALA A 79 5.23 -7.12 0.59
CA ALA A 79 6.12 -7.59 -0.47
C ALA A 79 7.03 -6.45 -0.93
N LEU A 80 8.29 -6.76 -1.20
CA LEU A 80 9.25 -5.85 -1.82
C LEU A 80 10.19 -6.64 -2.74
N PHE A 81 10.17 -6.37 -4.04
CA PHE A 81 11.10 -6.89 -5.02
C PHE A 81 12.22 -5.86 -5.27
N VAL A 82 13.48 -6.30 -5.15
CA VAL A 82 14.65 -5.46 -5.38
C VAL A 82 15.43 -5.99 -6.60
N PRO A 83 15.19 -5.44 -7.81
CA PRO A 83 15.80 -5.95 -9.04
C PRO A 83 17.33 -5.92 -9.02
N GLY A 84 17.92 -4.85 -8.46
CA GLY A 84 19.37 -4.67 -8.40
C GLY A 84 20.10 -5.69 -7.52
N LEU A 85 19.39 -6.37 -6.63
CA LEU A 85 19.93 -7.44 -5.79
C LEU A 85 19.40 -8.83 -6.18
N ASN A 86 18.44 -8.89 -7.12
CA ASN A 86 17.68 -10.09 -7.44
C ASN A 86 17.12 -10.77 -6.16
N LYS A 87 16.49 -9.97 -5.30
CA LYS A 87 15.91 -10.42 -4.02
C LYS A 87 14.44 -10.01 -3.90
N LEU A 88 13.66 -10.85 -3.24
CA LEU A 88 12.27 -10.61 -2.86
C LEU A 88 12.16 -10.72 -1.33
N PHE A 89 11.71 -9.65 -0.69
CA PHE A 89 11.55 -9.52 0.76
C PHE A 89 10.07 -9.62 1.10
N LEU A 90 9.69 -10.61 1.90
CA LEU A 90 8.29 -10.93 2.23
C LEU A 90 8.10 -10.94 3.74
N THR A 91 7.18 -10.11 4.26
CA THR A 91 6.89 -10.03 5.69
C THR A 91 5.72 -10.94 6.10
N SER A 92 5.79 -11.39 7.35
CA SER A 92 4.84 -12.30 7.96
C SER A 92 4.54 -11.79 9.37
N GLY A 93 3.32 -11.28 9.55
CA GLY A 93 2.90 -10.54 10.73
C GLY A 93 2.95 -11.36 12.01
N ASP A 94 2.28 -12.51 12.04
CA ASP A 94 2.03 -13.23 13.29
C ASP A 94 3.21 -14.07 13.78
N ASP A 95 4.13 -14.47 12.89
CA ASP A 95 5.37 -15.17 13.27
C ASP A 95 6.60 -14.25 13.36
N GLY A 96 6.45 -12.95 13.05
CA GLY A 96 7.50 -11.96 13.26
C GLY A 96 8.69 -12.11 12.33
N MET A 97 8.47 -12.56 11.08
CA MET A 97 9.54 -12.87 10.15
C MET A 97 9.56 -11.94 8.94
N LEU A 98 10.77 -11.56 8.52
CA LEU A 98 11.08 -11.09 7.17
C LEU A 98 11.84 -12.20 6.43
N ARG A 99 11.23 -12.77 5.39
CA ARG A 99 11.84 -13.83 4.59
C ARG A 99 12.41 -13.26 3.30
N VAL A 100 13.63 -13.65 2.97
CA VAL A 100 14.35 -13.20 1.78
C VAL A 100 14.42 -14.34 0.80
N PHE A 101 13.94 -14.12 -0.42
CA PHE A 101 13.95 -15.11 -1.50
C PHE A 101 14.81 -14.60 -2.65
N ARG A 102 15.40 -15.53 -3.42
CA ARG A 102 16.01 -15.19 -4.70
C ARG A 102 14.92 -14.77 -5.67
N GLY A 103 15.11 -13.62 -6.30
CA GLY A 103 14.09 -12.95 -7.09
C GLY A 103 13.60 -13.75 -8.30
N ASP A 104 14.46 -14.56 -8.92
CA ASP A 104 14.15 -15.35 -10.12
C ASP A 104 13.56 -16.73 -9.77
N THR A 105 14.26 -17.52 -8.95
CA THR A 105 13.89 -18.90 -8.62
C THR A 105 12.85 -18.98 -7.50
N LEU A 106 12.74 -17.92 -6.68
CA LEU A 106 12.00 -17.88 -5.41
C LEU A 106 12.47 -18.95 -4.42
N GLU A 107 13.77 -19.27 -4.47
CA GLU A 107 14.43 -20.05 -3.43
C GLU A 107 14.60 -19.19 -2.18
N LEU A 108 14.26 -19.71 -1.00
CA LEU A 108 14.49 -19.04 0.27
C LEU A 108 16.00 -18.88 0.51
N LEU A 109 16.46 -17.65 0.63
CA LEU A 109 17.85 -17.30 0.94
C LEU A 109 18.07 -17.14 2.44
N ASP A 110 17.16 -16.44 3.11
CA ASP A 110 17.26 -16.17 4.55
C ASP A 110 15.89 -15.96 5.20
N SER A 111 15.85 -16.09 6.52
CA SER A 111 14.69 -15.83 7.37
C SER A 111 15.12 -15.01 8.58
N ILE A 112 14.88 -13.71 8.52
CA ILE A 112 15.28 -12.74 9.52
C ILE A 112 14.16 -12.62 10.56
N HIS A 113 14.50 -12.87 11.82
CA HIS A 113 13.60 -12.68 12.94
C HIS A 113 13.56 -11.21 13.36
N LEU A 114 12.36 -10.66 13.47
CA LEU A 114 12.08 -9.36 14.07
C LEU A 114 11.33 -9.62 15.37
N GLU A 115 10.08 -9.19 15.46
CA GLU A 115 9.05 -9.59 16.43
C GLU A 115 7.71 -9.55 15.71
N PRO A 116 6.59 -10.04 16.28
CA PRO A 116 5.28 -9.97 15.63
C PRO A 116 4.87 -8.55 15.19
N GLY A 117 4.06 -8.49 14.13
CA GLY A 117 3.65 -7.28 13.45
C GLY A 117 4.46 -6.81 12.22
N PRO A 118 5.42 -7.54 11.59
CA PRO A 118 6.05 -7.06 10.37
C PRO A 118 5.00 -6.81 9.29
N ASN A 119 4.93 -5.58 8.81
CA ASN A 119 3.90 -5.12 7.89
C ASN A 119 4.55 -4.54 6.62
N ARG A 120 4.58 -3.22 6.48
CA ARG A 120 5.14 -2.52 5.32
C ARG A 120 6.67 -2.62 5.28
N VAL A 121 7.19 -2.77 4.06
CA VAL A 121 8.62 -2.92 3.77
C VAL A 121 9.01 -1.98 2.62
N VAL A 122 10.08 -1.20 2.78
CA VAL A 122 10.57 -0.24 1.77
C VAL A 122 12.10 -0.32 1.61
N TYR A 123 12.62 0.04 0.44
CA TYR A 123 14.04 -0.08 0.08
C TYR A 123 14.68 1.27 -0.26
N GLU A 124 15.86 1.54 0.29
CA GLU A 124 16.71 2.66 -0.10
C GLU A 124 17.89 2.17 -0.97
N PRO A 125 17.94 2.51 -2.26
CA PRO A 125 18.88 1.91 -3.19
C PRO A 125 20.35 2.34 -3.02
N LYS A 126 20.65 3.50 -2.45
CA LYS A 126 22.05 3.99 -2.34
C LYS A 126 22.81 3.30 -1.21
N SER A 127 22.19 3.21 -0.04
CA SER A 127 22.69 2.53 1.15
C SER A 127 22.38 1.03 1.16
N LYS A 128 21.48 0.59 0.27
CA LYS A 128 20.99 -0.79 0.17
C LYS A 128 20.34 -1.27 1.47
N LEU A 129 19.64 -0.37 2.15
CA LEU A 129 18.91 -0.68 3.36
C LEU A 129 17.45 -0.96 3.06
N VAL A 130 16.90 -1.96 3.72
CA VAL A 130 15.47 -2.24 3.80
C VAL A 130 14.96 -1.79 5.15
N TYR A 131 13.85 -1.05 5.17
CA TYR A 131 13.14 -0.63 6.37
C TYR A 131 11.85 -1.42 6.50
N VAL A 132 11.59 -2.00 7.68
CA VAL A 132 10.38 -2.80 7.95
C VAL A 132 9.71 -2.29 9.20
N GLY A 133 8.43 -1.96 9.10
CA GLY A 133 7.63 -1.63 10.27
C GLY A 133 7.16 -2.89 10.99
N TYR A 134 7.36 -2.99 12.30
CA TYR A 134 6.90 -4.13 13.11
C TYR A 134 6.59 -3.74 14.58
N GLY A 135 6.20 -4.71 15.40
CA GLY A 135 6.01 -4.54 16.83
C GLY A 135 4.68 -3.90 17.22
N GLY A 136 4.69 -3.12 18.30
CA GLY A 136 3.47 -2.56 18.88
C GLY A 136 2.66 -3.62 19.64
N LYS A 137 1.34 -3.46 19.65
CA LYS A 137 0.45 -4.37 20.36
C LYS A 137 0.51 -5.81 19.85
N ASP A 138 0.86 -6.02 18.57
CA ASP A 138 1.08 -7.35 18.00
C ASP A 138 2.19 -8.11 18.72
N ALA A 139 3.23 -7.40 19.20
CA ALA A 139 4.32 -7.93 20.01
C ALA A 139 4.12 -7.73 21.52
N GLY A 140 2.92 -7.32 21.97
CA GLY A 140 2.65 -7.05 23.39
C GLY A 140 3.31 -5.80 23.95
N LYS A 141 3.72 -4.85 23.08
CA LYS A 141 4.39 -3.59 23.43
C LYS A 141 3.46 -2.38 23.24
N ASP A 142 3.75 -1.29 23.94
CA ASP A 142 3.10 0.02 23.76
C ASP A 142 3.78 0.89 22.69
N TYR A 143 4.96 0.48 22.20
CA TYR A 143 5.70 1.09 21.10
C TYR A 143 5.89 0.12 19.93
N GLY A 144 6.03 0.64 18.72
CA GLY A 144 6.45 -0.11 17.54
C GLY A 144 7.92 0.14 17.19
N GLU A 145 8.41 -0.54 16.16
CA GLU A 145 9.81 -0.46 15.73
C GLU A 145 9.89 -0.40 14.20
N ILE A 146 10.89 0.33 13.70
CA ILE A 146 11.34 0.27 12.31
C ILE A 146 12.65 -0.51 12.27
N GLY A 147 12.60 -1.74 11.78
CA GLY A 147 13.78 -2.57 11.58
C GLY A 147 14.57 -2.12 10.37
N ILE A 148 15.89 -2.10 10.48
CA ILE A 148 16.81 -1.66 9.43
C ILE A 148 17.65 -2.88 9.04
N ILE A 149 17.53 -3.32 7.80
CA ILE A 149 18.17 -4.52 7.27
C ILE A 149 19.14 -4.13 6.17
N ASP A 150 20.38 -4.58 6.26
CA ASP A 150 21.31 -4.61 5.13
C ASP A 150 20.82 -5.63 4.10
N ALA A 151 20.30 -5.14 2.98
CA ALA A 151 19.71 -5.98 1.94
C ALA A 151 20.74 -6.76 1.12
N GLN A 152 22.02 -6.36 1.15
CA GLN A 152 23.10 -7.08 0.50
C GLN A 152 23.39 -8.37 1.27
N ASN A 153 23.48 -8.28 2.59
CA ASN A 153 23.95 -9.34 3.47
C ASN A 153 22.85 -10.02 4.31
N ASP A 154 21.60 -9.57 4.19
CA ASP A 154 20.42 -10.07 4.90
C ASP A 154 20.57 -9.99 6.44
N LYS A 155 21.15 -8.88 6.93
CA LYS A 155 21.42 -8.69 8.36
C LYS A 155 20.67 -7.49 8.92
N VAL A 156 20.10 -7.66 10.11
CA VAL A 156 19.62 -6.52 10.90
C VAL A 156 20.81 -5.67 11.32
N VAL A 157 20.77 -4.37 10.99
CA VAL A 157 21.81 -3.39 11.33
C VAL A 157 21.34 -2.37 12.35
N GLY A 158 20.08 -2.46 12.81
CA GLY A 158 19.52 -1.71 13.92
C GLY A 158 18.02 -1.53 13.81
N ASP A 159 17.47 -0.76 14.74
CA ASP A 159 16.06 -0.38 14.78
C ASP A 159 15.88 1.08 15.20
N THR A 160 14.68 1.61 14.96
CA THR A 160 14.22 2.89 15.52
C THR A 160 12.85 2.68 16.16
N LYS A 161 12.71 3.00 17.45
CA LYS A 161 11.42 2.94 18.15
C LYS A 161 10.48 4.04 17.69
N VAL A 162 9.21 3.67 17.48
CA VAL A 162 8.10 4.55 17.10
C VAL A 162 6.95 4.42 18.09
N VAL A 163 6.06 5.41 18.11
CA VAL A 163 5.10 5.61 19.20
C VAL A 163 4.07 4.49 19.34
N ALA A 164 3.83 3.71 18.28
CA ALA A 164 3.05 2.47 18.28
C ALA A 164 3.30 1.70 16.97
N HIS A 165 2.52 0.65 16.68
CA HIS A 165 2.67 -0.14 15.46
C HIS A 165 2.63 0.73 14.19
N PRO A 166 3.69 0.73 13.35
CA PRO A 166 3.74 1.46 12.10
C PRO A 166 2.85 0.78 11.04
N SER A 167 1.92 1.53 10.45
CA SER A 167 1.00 1.00 9.43
C SER A 167 1.51 1.20 8.00
N GLU A 168 2.23 2.29 7.74
CA GLU A 168 2.74 2.64 6.41
C GLU A 168 4.10 3.34 6.54
N LEU A 169 4.95 3.20 5.52
CA LEU A 169 6.30 3.77 5.46
C LEU A 169 6.49 4.45 4.10
N LEU A 170 6.84 5.74 4.11
CA LEU A 170 7.24 6.46 2.90
C LEU A 170 8.65 7.00 3.04
N LEU A 171 9.51 6.67 2.10
CA LEU A 171 10.88 7.14 2.04
C LEU A 171 11.00 8.22 0.96
N ASP A 172 11.69 9.32 1.25
CA ASP A 172 12.04 10.28 0.22
C ASP A 172 13.04 9.68 -0.80
N LYS A 173 13.05 10.18 -2.03
CA LYS A 173 13.96 9.73 -3.09
C LYS A 173 15.43 9.91 -2.73
N ALA A 174 15.73 10.84 -1.83
CA ALA A 174 17.08 11.05 -1.33
C ALA A 174 17.56 9.89 -0.45
N GLY A 175 16.63 9.16 0.20
CA GLY A 175 16.91 8.13 1.17
C GLY A 175 17.30 8.70 2.54
N LYS A 176 16.88 9.92 2.85
CA LYS A 176 17.25 10.67 4.06
C LYS A 176 16.10 10.77 5.05
N THR A 177 14.87 10.83 4.57
CA THR A 177 13.68 11.07 5.39
C THR A 177 12.72 9.91 5.25
N LEU A 178 12.39 9.27 6.37
CA LEU A 178 11.37 8.23 6.45
C LEU A 178 10.16 8.78 7.20
N PHE A 179 9.02 8.83 6.52
CA PHE A 179 7.73 9.15 7.13
C PHE A 179 7.06 7.84 7.58
N VAL A 180 6.73 7.77 8.86
CA VAL A 180 6.11 6.60 9.49
C VAL A 180 4.70 6.96 9.93
N PHE A 181 3.71 6.30 9.36
CA PHE A 181 2.32 6.48 9.73
C PHE A 181 1.97 5.51 10.84
N VAL A 182 1.39 6.02 11.92
CA VAL A 182 1.06 5.22 13.11
C VAL A 182 -0.43 5.30 13.34
N SER A 183 -1.17 4.43 12.64
CA SER A 183 -2.62 4.47 12.51
C SER A 183 -3.35 4.55 13.86
N ILE A 184 -3.00 3.70 14.83
CA ILE A 184 -3.70 3.64 16.11
C ILE A 184 -3.41 4.83 17.05
N ALA A 185 -2.44 5.66 16.70
CA ALA A 185 -2.02 6.81 17.50
C ALA A 185 -2.35 8.14 16.81
N ASP A 186 -3.02 8.12 15.65
CA ASP A 186 -3.37 9.30 14.83
C ASP A 186 -2.15 10.22 14.58
N LYS A 187 -1.00 9.58 14.29
CA LYS A 187 0.29 10.26 14.20
C LYS A 187 1.04 9.91 12.93
N LEU A 188 1.89 10.85 12.54
CA LEU A 188 2.95 10.70 11.55
C LEU A 188 4.28 11.06 12.22
N GLN A 189 5.27 10.16 12.18
CA GLN A 189 6.61 10.43 12.69
C GLN A 189 7.60 10.56 11.54
N VAL A 190 8.45 11.59 11.60
CA VAL A 190 9.49 11.86 10.61
C VAL A 190 10.82 11.42 11.18
N ILE A 191 11.52 10.53 10.48
CA ILE A 191 12.79 9.96 10.92
C ILE A 191 13.91 10.41 9.97
N ASP A 192 15.01 10.89 10.55
CA ASP A 192 16.29 11.01 9.83
C ASP A 192 16.91 9.62 9.75
N THR A 193 17.00 9.07 8.55
CA THR A 193 17.49 7.69 8.33
C THR A 193 19.00 7.53 8.58
N ASN A 194 19.79 8.61 8.49
CA ASN A 194 21.23 8.56 8.75
C ASN A 194 21.48 8.53 10.26
N LYS A 195 20.76 9.37 11.01
CA LYS A 195 20.86 9.44 12.47
C LYS A 195 20.04 8.35 13.17
N ARG A 196 19.03 7.81 12.47
CA ARG A 196 18.03 6.87 13.00
C ARG A 196 17.23 7.46 14.16
N GLU A 197 16.90 8.73 14.03
CA GLU A 197 16.26 9.54 15.07
C GLU A 197 14.96 10.15 14.56
N ILE A 198 13.95 10.21 15.45
CA ILE A 198 12.70 10.93 15.18
C ILE A 198 13.00 12.44 15.23
N LEU A 199 12.82 13.13 14.10
CA LEU A 199 12.93 14.57 13.96
C LEU A 199 11.65 15.30 14.40
N SER A 200 10.50 14.69 14.14
CA SER A 200 9.19 15.30 14.40
C SER A 200 8.12 14.24 14.57
N THR A 201 7.08 14.58 15.31
CA THR A 201 5.85 13.79 15.44
C THR A 201 4.68 14.73 15.28
N TRP A 202 3.92 14.53 14.20
CA TRP A 202 2.76 15.34 13.86
C TRP A 202 1.48 14.56 14.16
N GLY A 203 0.46 15.27 14.63
CA GLY A 203 -0.89 14.73 14.73
C GLY A 203 -1.59 14.81 13.38
N VAL A 204 -2.45 13.84 13.09
CA VAL A 204 -3.39 13.89 11.98
C VAL A 204 -4.77 14.21 12.57
N THR A 205 -5.49 15.20 12.04
CA THR A 205 -6.79 15.57 12.64
C THR A 205 -7.84 14.50 12.46
N SER A 206 -7.76 13.77 11.34
CA SER A 206 -8.65 12.65 11.02
C SER A 206 -8.02 11.34 11.48
N HIS A 207 -8.84 10.43 12.04
CA HIS A 207 -8.30 9.28 12.76
C HIS A 207 -7.91 8.12 11.84
N ARG A 208 -6.95 7.33 12.30
CA ARG A 208 -6.44 6.11 11.66
C ARG A 208 -5.86 6.36 10.27
N PRO A 209 -4.79 7.18 10.13
CA PRO A 209 -4.02 7.24 8.89
C PRO A 209 -3.55 5.83 8.51
N GLY A 210 -3.88 5.40 7.30
CA GLY A 210 -3.78 4.00 6.89
C GLY A 210 -2.66 3.73 5.89
N ASP A 211 -2.70 4.44 4.78
CA ASP A 211 -1.74 4.39 3.67
C ASP A 211 -1.54 5.83 3.16
N ALA A 212 -0.47 6.08 2.42
CA ALA A 212 -0.10 7.40 1.97
C ALA A 212 0.75 7.39 0.67
N ALA A 213 0.81 8.55 0.02
CA ALA A 213 1.73 8.82 -1.09
C ALA A 213 2.45 10.16 -0.88
N PHE A 214 3.54 10.37 -1.63
CA PHE A 214 4.36 11.58 -1.52
C PHE A 214 4.58 12.24 -2.89
N ASP A 215 4.19 13.51 -3.01
CA ASP A 215 4.65 14.42 -4.05
C ASP A 215 5.83 15.26 -3.54
N GLU A 216 7.04 14.79 -3.83
CA GLU A 216 8.27 15.51 -3.50
C GLU A 216 8.37 16.87 -4.19
N SER A 217 7.79 17.03 -5.38
CA SER A 217 7.94 18.24 -6.20
C SER A 217 7.23 19.44 -5.56
N THR A 218 6.14 19.19 -4.84
CA THR A 218 5.41 20.21 -4.08
C THR A 218 5.52 20.04 -2.56
N SER A 219 6.28 19.04 -2.10
CA SER A 219 6.45 18.71 -0.67
C SER A 219 5.11 18.35 0.01
N ARG A 220 4.25 17.58 -0.66
CA ARG A 220 2.91 17.19 -0.18
C ARG A 220 2.79 15.70 0.05
N LEU A 221 2.42 15.32 1.27
CA LEU A 221 2.01 13.97 1.63
C LEU A 221 0.50 13.86 1.43
N PHE A 222 0.05 12.79 0.79
CA PHE A 222 -1.36 12.44 0.67
C PHE A 222 -1.62 11.27 1.60
N LEU A 223 -2.37 11.47 2.67
CA LEU A 223 -2.71 10.47 3.64
C LEU A 223 -4.16 10.08 3.45
N GLY A 224 -4.47 8.79 3.46
CA GLY A 224 -5.86 8.39 3.67
C GLY A 224 -6.12 7.98 5.11
N THR A 225 -7.22 8.44 5.67
CA THR A 225 -7.70 8.12 7.02
C THR A 225 -8.95 7.25 6.95
N ARG A 226 -9.25 6.52 8.03
CA ARG A 226 -10.38 5.57 8.05
C ARG A 226 -11.55 6.03 8.90
N THR A 227 -11.38 7.03 9.78
CA THR A 227 -12.45 7.50 10.68
C THR A 227 -12.34 9.01 10.96
N PRO A 228 -13.05 9.89 10.22
CA PRO A 228 -13.79 9.60 8.99
C PRO A 228 -12.87 9.21 7.82
N ALA A 229 -13.47 8.68 6.76
CA ALA A 229 -12.77 8.35 5.53
C ALA A 229 -12.44 9.63 4.74
N GLU A 230 -11.20 10.11 4.86
CA GLU A 230 -10.72 11.32 4.20
C GLU A 230 -9.35 11.12 3.56
N MET A 231 -9.09 11.85 2.48
CA MET A 231 -7.76 12.14 2.00
C MET A 231 -7.33 13.46 2.63
N VAL A 232 -6.34 13.40 3.52
CA VAL A 232 -5.69 14.55 4.13
C VAL A 232 -4.42 14.86 3.35
N VAL A 233 -4.24 16.11 2.97
CA VAL A 233 -3.00 16.58 2.33
C VAL A 233 -2.19 17.34 3.36
N MET A 234 -0.94 16.92 3.59
CA MET A 234 -0.06 17.48 4.61
C MET A 234 1.24 18.00 3.98
N ASP A 235 1.69 19.18 4.42
CA ASP A 235 3.00 19.72 4.10
C ASP A 235 4.10 18.89 4.79
N SER A 236 4.93 18.22 3.99
CA SER A 236 6.00 17.32 4.46
C SER A 236 7.16 18.00 5.20
N LYS A 237 7.17 19.33 5.33
CA LYS A 237 8.22 20.08 6.04
C LYS A 237 7.76 20.52 7.43
N SER A 238 6.48 20.82 7.56
CA SER A 238 5.91 21.42 8.78
C SER A 238 4.89 20.53 9.48
N GLY A 239 4.34 19.51 8.80
CA GLY A 239 3.23 18.71 9.30
C GLY A 239 1.88 19.42 9.24
N LYS A 240 1.81 20.59 8.60
CA LYS A 240 0.57 21.35 8.45
C LYS A 240 -0.33 20.68 7.41
N GLU A 241 -1.56 20.37 7.79
CA GLU A 241 -2.60 19.94 6.86
C GLU A 241 -3.09 21.13 6.02
N VAL A 242 -3.19 20.94 4.71
CA VAL A 242 -3.53 21.99 3.72
C VAL A 242 -4.83 21.74 2.97
N ALA A 243 -5.29 20.49 2.92
CA ALA A 243 -6.56 20.12 2.30
C ALA A 243 -7.13 18.82 2.89
N HIS A 244 -8.46 18.70 2.85
CA HIS A 244 -9.22 17.52 3.25
C HIS A 244 -10.26 17.25 2.18
N LEU A 245 -10.33 16.01 1.72
CA LEU A 245 -11.32 15.58 0.72
C LEU A 245 -11.93 14.24 1.14
N PRO A 246 -13.21 13.98 0.85
CA PRO A 246 -13.80 12.66 1.09
C PRO A 246 -13.04 11.57 0.32
N THR A 247 -12.84 10.41 0.94
CA THR A 247 -12.18 9.23 0.34
C THR A 247 -13.09 8.00 0.43
N PRO A 248 -12.81 6.87 -0.25
CA PRO A 248 -13.64 5.69 -0.11
C PRO A 248 -13.49 5.10 1.28
N GLU A 249 -14.58 4.63 1.88
CA GLU A 249 -14.54 3.93 3.16
C GLU A 249 -13.68 2.66 3.08
N GLY A 250 -13.07 2.27 4.20
CA GLY A 250 -12.16 1.11 4.22
C GLY A 250 -10.95 1.28 3.30
N MET A 251 -10.46 2.52 3.13
CA MET A 251 -9.30 2.81 2.30
C MET A 251 -8.04 2.05 2.75
N ASP A 252 -7.26 1.64 1.76
CA ASP A 252 -6.04 0.86 1.97
C ASP A 252 -5.06 0.88 0.79
N GLY A 253 -5.13 1.91 -0.04
CA GLY A 253 -4.18 2.14 -1.12
C GLY A 253 -4.17 3.61 -1.43
N VAL A 254 -3.02 4.30 -1.32
CA VAL A 254 -2.87 5.70 -1.72
C VAL A 254 -1.63 5.84 -2.60
N TYR A 255 -1.80 6.37 -3.80
CA TYR A 255 -0.71 6.50 -4.78
C TYR A 255 -0.78 7.83 -5.51
N PHE A 256 0.38 8.36 -5.91
CA PHE A 256 0.48 9.60 -6.68
C PHE A 256 1.12 9.36 -8.04
N ASP A 257 0.41 9.73 -9.10
CA ASP A 257 0.93 9.83 -10.47
C ASP A 257 1.38 11.27 -10.73
N ALA A 258 2.68 11.51 -10.60
CA ALA A 258 3.28 12.83 -10.85
C ALA A 258 3.13 13.30 -12.31
N GLY A 259 3.08 12.37 -13.27
CA GLY A 259 2.93 12.70 -14.68
C GLY A 259 1.56 13.30 -15.00
N ARG A 260 0.51 12.77 -14.37
CA ARG A 260 -0.87 13.29 -14.49
C ARG A 260 -1.25 14.27 -13.39
N LYS A 261 -0.41 14.43 -12.36
CA LYS A 261 -0.73 15.13 -11.11
C LYS A 261 -2.03 14.60 -10.50
N ARG A 262 -2.13 13.28 -10.37
CA ARG A 262 -3.34 12.63 -9.85
C ARG A 262 -3.01 11.80 -8.61
N VAL A 263 -3.90 11.84 -7.62
CA VAL A 263 -3.88 10.95 -6.47
C VAL A 263 -4.93 9.88 -6.68
N TYR A 264 -4.57 8.63 -6.41
CA TYR A 264 -5.43 7.46 -6.52
C TYR A 264 -5.62 6.88 -5.14
N VAL A 265 -6.88 6.67 -4.74
CA VAL A 265 -7.20 6.03 -3.47
C VAL A 265 -8.16 4.86 -3.69
N SER A 266 -7.77 3.66 -3.27
CA SER A 266 -8.68 2.52 -3.21
C SER A 266 -9.24 2.32 -1.81
N GLY A 267 -10.49 1.89 -1.75
CA GLY A 267 -11.19 1.52 -0.52
C GLY A 267 -12.33 0.56 -0.81
N GLY A 268 -12.93 0.00 0.24
CA GLY A 268 -13.90 -1.07 0.11
C GLY A 268 -13.62 -2.29 0.97
N ARG A 269 -12.58 -2.24 1.82
CA ARG A 269 -12.30 -3.34 2.76
C ARG A 269 -13.53 -3.60 3.61
N ASP A 270 -13.93 -4.86 3.70
CA ASP A 270 -15.11 -5.33 4.45
C ASP A 270 -16.45 -4.69 4.04
N LEU A 271 -16.49 -4.07 2.85
CA LEU A 271 -17.67 -3.42 2.30
C LEU A 271 -18.21 -4.17 1.06
N PRO A 272 -19.53 -4.12 0.81
CA PRO A 272 -20.15 -4.83 -0.31
C PRO A 272 -19.70 -4.32 -1.69
N VAL A 273 -19.21 -3.09 -1.77
CA VAL A 273 -18.68 -2.45 -2.97
C VAL A 273 -17.38 -1.74 -2.60
N GLY A 274 -16.35 -1.91 -3.42
CA GLY A 274 -15.13 -1.12 -3.33
C GLY A 274 -15.15 0.04 -4.32
N PHE A 275 -14.19 0.95 -4.17
CA PHE A 275 -14.06 2.11 -5.02
C PHE A 275 -12.59 2.48 -5.24
N LEU A 276 -12.30 2.97 -6.44
CA LEU A 276 -11.12 3.74 -6.78
C LEU A 276 -11.54 5.20 -6.94
N TYR A 277 -11.13 6.07 -6.02
CA TYR A 277 -11.29 7.50 -6.13
C TYR A 277 -10.08 8.10 -6.84
N VAL A 278 -10.33 9.05 -7.73
CA VAL A 278 -9.30 9.75 -8.49
C VAL A 278 -9.41 11.23 -8.21
N TYR A 279 -8.31 11.83 -7.77
CA TYR A 279 -8.22 13.26 -7.51
C TYR A 279 -7.23 13.89 -8.46
N GLN A 280 -7.58 15.05 -9.02
CA GLN A 280 -6.67 15.90 -9.76
C GLN A 280 -6.05 16.94 -8.81
N GLN A 281 -4.73 16.94 -8.69
CA GLN A 281 -3.98 18.02 -8.05
C GLN A 281 -3.89 19.19 -9.04
N LYS A 282 -4.46 20.34 -8.66
CA LYS A 282 -4.44 21.58 -9.46
C LYS A 282 -3.17 22.38 -9.17
N ASP A 283 -2.82 22.46 -7.90
CA ASP A 283 -1.57 22.99 -7.38
C ASP A 283 -1.24 22.28 -6.04
N ALA A 284 -0.23 22.77 -5.31
CA ALA A 284 0.22 22.15 -4.07
C ALA A 284 -0.89 22.04 -2.99
N ASP A 285 -1.88 22.93 -2.99
CA ASP A 285 -2.85 23.06 -1.90
C ASP A 285 -4.31 22.86 -2.36
N HIS A 286 -4.57 22.76 -3.66
CA HIS A 286 -5.91 22.60 -4.21
C HIS A 286 -6.07 21.30 -5.03
N TYR A 287 -7.13 20.56 -4.72
CA TYR A 287 -7.42 19.23 -5.25
C TYR A 287 -8.89 19.10 -5.62
N GLU A 288 -9.19 18.29 -6.62
CA GLU A 288 -10.56 18.04 -7.08
C GLU A 288 -10.78 16.54 -7.27
N THR A 289 -11.87 15.98 -6.73
CA THR A 289 -12.30 14.62 -7.06
C THR A 289 -12.84 14.60 -8.49
N ILE A 290 -12.16 13.89 -9.39
CA ILE A 290 -12.55 13.81 -10.81
C ILE A 290 -13.29 12.52 -11.17
N ASP A 291 -13.15 11.45 -10.39
CA ASP A 291 -13.98 10.26 -10.56
C ASP A 291 -14.04 9.38 -9.30
N LYS A 292 -15.07 8.52 -9.25
CA LYS A 292 -15.31 7.50 -8.24
C LYS A 292 -15.74 6.21 -8.94
N ILE A 293 -14.78 5.32 -9.16
CA ILE A 293 -14.97 4.14 -10.00
C ILE A 293 -15.28 2.94 -9.09
N PRO A 294 -16.46 2.30 -9.21
CA PRO A 294 -16.76 1.12 -8.40
C PRO A 294 -15.82 -0.04 -8.77
N THR A 295 -15.38 -0.75 -7.75
CA THR A 295 -14.60 -1.98 -7.82
C THR A 295 -15.35 -3.11 -7.10
N ARG A 296 -14.81 -4.33 -7.15
CA ARG A 296 -15.42 -5.46 -6.45
C ARG A 296 -15.47 -5.22 -4.93
N GLY A 297 -16.49 -5.75 -4.25
CA GLY A 297 -16.59 -5.71 -2.79
C GLY A 297 -15.35 -6.29 -2.09
N GLY A 298 -15.00 -5.74 -0.93
CA GLY A 298 -13.80 -6.11 -0.19
C GLY A 298 -12.48 -5.56 -0.76
N SER A 299 -12.50 -4.91 -1.93
CA SER A 299 -11.28 -4.49 -2.63
C SER A 299 -10.70 -3.17 -2.10
N GLY A 300 -10.08 -3.22 -0.92
CA GLY A 300 -9.44 -2.05 -0.31
C GLY A 300 -8.00 -1.82 -0.78
N THR A 301 -7.20 -2.88 -0.86
CA THR A 301 -5.75 -2.80 -1.08
C THR A 301 -5.42 -2.74 -2.58
N SER A 302 -4.44 -1.91 -2.94
CA SER A 302 -4.02 -1.73 -4.33
C SER A 302 -2.53 -1.43 -4.45
N PHE A 303 -2.06 -1.35 -5.69
CA PHE A 303 -0.71 -0.97 -6.06
C PHE A 303 -0.67 -0.22 -7.39
N TRP A 304 0.08 0.87 -7.42
CA TRP A 304 0.35 1.65 -8.62
C TRP A 304 1.78 1.38 -9.11
N SER A 305 1.91 0.82 -10.32
CA SER A 305 3.20 0.79 -11.02
C SER A 305 3.26 1.92 -12.04
N LEU A 306 4.10 2.91 -11.76
CA LEU A 306 4.38 4.00 -12.69
C LEU A 306 5.03 3.47 -13.98
N GLU A 307 5.97 2.53 -13.85
CA GLU A 307 6.75 1.98 -14.96
C GLU A 307 5.91 1.12 -15.91
N LEU A 308 4.90 0.44 -15.39
CA LEU A 308 3.92 -0.29 -16.21
C LEU A 308 2.74 0.60 -16.62
N ASN A 309 2.58 1.77 -16.01
CA ASN A 309 1.42 2.64 -16.13
C ASN A 309 0.13 1.83 -15.88
N ARG A 310 0.09 1.11 -14.75
CA ARG A 310 -1.02 0.21 -14.36
C ARG A 310 -1.33 0.32 -12.87
N TYR A 311 -2.62 0.30 -12.57
CA TYR A 311 -3.15 0.26 -11.21
C TYR A 311 -3.77 -1.11 -10.95
N TYR A 312 -3.30 -1.80 -9.93
CA TYR A 312 -3.69 -3.14 -9.57
C TYR A 312 -4.52 -3.08 -8.29
N VAL A 313 -5.75 -3.56 -8.32
CA VAL A 313 -6.61 -3.62 -7.14
C VAL A 313 -6.78 -5.07 -6.74
N ALA A 314 -6.46 -5.37 -5.49
CA ALA A 314 -6.62 -6.70 -4.93
C ALA A 314 -8.09 -6.89 -4.57
N ALA A 315 -8.69 -7.94 -5.11
CA ALA A 315 -10.08 -8.23 -4.87
C ALA A 315 -10.18 -9.61 -4.20
N PRO A 316 -10.66 -9.71 -2.94
CA PRO A 316 -10.78 -10.99 -2.26
C PRO A 316 -11.84 -11.89 -2.91
N ALA A 317 -11.78 -13.18 -2.61
CA ALA A 317 -12.82 -14.13 -3.01
C ALA A 317 -14.13 -13.85 -2.25
N ASN A 318 -15.25 -14.17 -2.87
CA ASN A 318 -16.57 -14.18 -2.23
C ASN A 318 -17.39 -15.39 -2.70
N ASP A 319 -18.64 -15.51 -2.24
CA ASP A 319 -19.50 -16.66 -2.56
C ASP A 319 -19.78 -16.86 -4.07
N LYS A 320 -19.55 -15.84 -4.90
CA LYS A 320 -19.86 -15.84 -6.33
C LYS A 320 -18.64 -15.96 -7.24
N GLU A 321 -17.47 -15.56 -6.75
CA GLU A 321 -16.29 -15.38 -7.59
C GLU A 321 -14.99 -15.53 -6.79
N GLU A 322 -13.98 -16.11 -7.44
CA GLU A 322 -12.64 -16.30 -6.89
C GLU A 322 -11.93 -14.96 -6.63
N ALA A 323 -10.90 -14.99 -5.78
CA ALA A 323 -9.98 -13.87 -5.61
C ALA A 323 -9.37 -13.48 -6.97
N ALA A 324 -9.03 -12.20 -7.15
CA ALA A 324 -8.54 -11.69 -8.41
C ALA A 324 -7.73 -10.41 -8.23
N ILE A 325 -6.88 -10.12 -9.22
CA ILE A 325 -6.30 -8.79 -9.41
C ILE A 325 -7.06 -8.09 -10.53
N LEU A 326 -7.69 -6.96 -10.19
CA LEU A 326 -8.33 -6.07 -11.16
C LEU A 326 -7.28 -5.09 -11.67
N VAL A 327 -6.99 -5.13 -12.96
CA VAL A 327 -5.95 -4.31 -13.60
C VAL A 327 -6.60 -3.16 -14.34
N TYR A 328 -6.31 -1.95 -13.90
CA TYR A 328 -6.78 -0.71 -14.52
C TYR A 328 -5.64 -0.01 -15.25
N ALA A 329 -5.95 0.59 -16.40
CA ALA A 329 -5.06 1.51 -17.10
C ALA A 329 -5.59 2.94 -16.95
N PRO A 330 -4.74 3.91 -16.58
CA PRO A 330 -5.16 5.30 -16.54
C PRO A 330 -5.41 5.81 -17.97
N GLN A 331 -6.31 6.78 -18.06
CA GLN A 331 -6.65 7.51 -19.29
C GLN A 331 -6.43 9.00 -19.05
N ASP A 332 -6.01 9.72 -20.09
CA ASP A 332 -5.85 11.17 -20.01
C ASP A 332 -7.19 11.89 -20.13
#